data_AF-L7W2V5-F1
#
_entry.id   AF-L7W2V5-F1
#
_cell.length_a   1.000
_cell.length_b   1.000
_cell.length_c   1.000
_cell.angle_alpha   90.00
_cell.angle_beta   90.00
_cell.angle_gamma   90.00
#
_symmetry.space_group_name_H-M   'P 1'
#
loop_
_entity.id
_entity.type
_entity.pdbx_description
1 polymer ?
#
loop_
_entity_poly.entity_id
_entity_poly.type
_entity_poly.pdbx_seq_one_letter_code
_entity_poly.pdbx_strand_id
1 'polypeptide(L)'
;MKRIFKKKNAALTNKLKGAIAEISIDVFGYEKKISHNIINHTRNIATWENVLSERLYLRISQEEHKVISNLYDQDQHIKSVPTDELAFFFLEEGIAVLPNVRNKIAFSIKKYLKEFATANQICEQDVQIWLNVKQDVVTVKAFHNKTYIKEISLLSLIKYFK
;
A
#
# COMPACT_ATOMS: atom_id res chain seq x y z
N MET A 1 39.75 25.41 -39.12
CA MET A 1 39.22 25.16 -37.76
C MET A 1 38.41 23.86 -37.75
N LYS A 2 38.89 22.79 -37.11
CA LYS A 2 38.13 21.54 -36.93
C LYS A 2 37.32 21.61 -35.63
N ARG A 3 35.99 21.56 -35.72
CA ARG A 3 35.08 21.45 -34.56
C ARG A 3 35.15 20.03 -33.99
N ILE A 4 35.63 19.89 -32.76
CA ILE A 4 35.61 18.63 -32.00
C ILE A 4 34.21 18.49 -31.40
N PHE A 5 33.38 17.61 -31.97
CA PHE A 5 32.14 17.18 -31.33
C PHE A 5 32.49 16.25 -30.17
N LYS A 6 32.27 16.70 -28.92
CA LYS A 6 32.31 15.87 -27.72
C LYS A 6 31.36 14.68 -27.91
N LYS A 7 31.89 13.46 -28.09
CA LYS A 7 31.13 12.21 -27.99
C LYS A 7 30.43 12.21 -26.62
N LYS A 8 29.12 12.46 -26.57
CA LYS A 8 28.32 12.20 -25.37
C LYS A 8 28.46 10.70 -25.08
N ASN A 9 28.94 10.37 -23.88
CA ASN A 9 29.22 9.00 -23.44
C ASN A 9 27.94 8.15 -23.48
N ALA A 10 27.67 7.53 -24.62
CA ALA A 10 26.53 6.63 -24.83
C ALA A 10 26.49 5.49 -23.79
N ALA A 11 27.65 5.07 -23.29
CA ALA A 11 27.77 4.09 -22.21
C ALA A 11 27.14 4.55 -20.88
N LEU A 12 27.26 5.83 -20.52
CA LEU A 12 26.65 6.38 -19.31
C LEU A 12 25.13 6.49 -19.46
N THR A 13 24.65 6.94 -20.63
CA THR A 13 23.21 7.01 -20.94
C THR A 13 22.57 5.63 -20.96
N ASN A 14 23.26 4.61 -21.48
CA ASN A 14 22.75 3.23 -21.50
C ASN A 14 22.74 2.60 -20.09
N LYS A 15 23.76 2.87 -19.25
CA LYS A 15 23.76 2.45 -17.84
C LYS A 15 22.62 3.11 -17.03
N LEU A 16 22.39 4.41 -17.24
CA LEU A 16 21.26 5.12 -16.62
C LEU A 16 19.92 4.56 -17.07
N LYS A 17 19.72 4.32 -18.37
CA LYS A 17 18.51 3.68 -18.89
C LYS A 17 18.30 2.28 -18.34
N GLY A 18 19.37 1.48 -18.25
CA GLY A 18 19.33 0.14 -17.65
C GLY A 18 18.95 0.18 -16.18
N ALA A 19 19.59 1.03 -15.37
CA ALA A 19 19.26 1.19 -13.96
C ALA A 19 17.82 1.70 -13.74
N ILE A 20 17.36 2.66 -14.56
CA ILE A 20 15.97 3.14 -14.50
C ILE A 20 15.00 2.02 -14.88
N ALA A 21 15.30 1.21 -15.90
CA ALA A 21 14.47 0.10 -16.31
C ALA A 21 14.43 -1.01 -15.24
N GLU A 22 15.55 -1.38 -14.64
CA GLU A 22 15.63 -2.35 -13.54
C GLU A 22 14.85 -1.88 -12.30
N ILE A 23 15.04 -0.62 -11.89
CA ILE A 23 14.27 -0.01 -10.80
C ILE A 23 12.77 -0.01 -11.12
N SER A 24 12.41 0.28 -12.37
CA SER A 24 11.01 0.27 -12.81
C SER A 24 10.43 -1.15 -12.75
N ILE A 25 11.15 -2.15 -13.27
CA ILE A 25 10.72 -3.57 -13.27
C ILE A 25 10.56 -4.08 -11.85
N ASP A 26 11.48 -3.77 -10.94
CA ASP A 26 11.41 -4.17 -9.53
C ASP A 26 10.21 -3.51 -8.81
N VAL A 27 9.92 -2.24 -9.12
CA VAL A 27 8.76 -1.54 -8.57
C VAL A 27 7.43 -2.10 -9.11
N PHE A 28 7.31 -2.34 -10.41
CA PHE A 28 6.09 -2.91 -11.00
C PHE A 28 5.88 -4.37 -10.60
N GLY A 29 6.97 -5.15 -10.54
CA GLY A 29 6.94 -6.53 -10.06
C GLY A 29 6.48 -6.61 -8.60
N TYR A 30 6.99 -5.73 -7.75
CA TYR A 30 6.56 -5.63 -6.36
C TYR A 30 5.09 -5.20 -6.24
N GLU A 31 4.66 -4.15 -6.94
CA GLU A 31 3.25 -3.72 -6.93
C GLU A 31 2.29 -4.82 -7.37
N LYS A 32 2.63 -5.55 -8.44
CA LYS A 32 1.82 -6.68 -8.92
C LYS A 32 1.71 -7.79 -7.88
N LYS A 33 2.81 -8.12 -7.19
CA LYS A 33 2.81 -9.10 -6.11
C LYS A 33 1.92 -8.66 -4.94
N ILE A 34 2.07 -7.42 -4.49
CA ILE A 34 1.25 -6.92 -3.38
C ILE A 34 -0.23 -6.85 -3.77
N SER A 35 -0.54 -6.40 -4.99
CA SER A 35 -1.91 -6.41 -5.50
C SER A 35 -2.50 -7.83 -5.47
N HIS A 36 -1.73 -8.83 -5.90
CA HIS A 36 -2.16 -10.23 -5.87
C HIS A 36 -2.42 -10.73 -4.44
N ASN A 37 -1.56 -10.38 -3.48
CA ASN A 37 -1.74 -10.74 -2.07
C ASN A 37 -3.02 -10.13 -1.50
N ILE A 38 -3.26 -8.83 -1.73
CA ILE A 38 -4.48 -8.14 -1.29
C ILE A 38 -5.72 -8.82 -1.88
N ILE A 39 -5.72 -9.12 -3.19
CA ILE A 39 -6.84 -9.76 -3.87
C ILE A 39 -7.13 -11.14 -3.26
N ASN A 40 -6.11 -12.00 -3.15
CA ASN A 40 -6.27 -13.35 -2.64
C ASN A 40 -6.72 -13.34 -1.18
N HIS A 41 -6.09 -12.52 -0.35
CA HIS A 41 -6.44 -12.45 1.06
C HIS A 41 -7.85 -11.91 1.27
N THR A 42 -8.26 -10.90 0.49
CA THR A 42 -9.64 -10.38 0.50
C THR A 42 -10.64 -11.45 0.06
N ARG A 43 -10.34 -12.27 -0.95
CA ARG A 43 -11.21 -13.38 -1.37
C ARG A 43 -11.31 -14.48 -0.32
N ASN A 44 -10.21 -14.82 0.34
CA ASN A 44 -10.20 -15.82 1.42
C ASN A 44 -11.08 -15.37 2.58
N ILE A 45 -10.93 -14.11 3.01
CA ILE A 45 -11.79 -13.48 4.02
C ILE A 45 -13.25 -13.48 3.55
N ALA A 46 -13.53 -13.04 2.32
CA ALA A 46 -14.89 -13.03 1.76
C ALA A 46 -15.57 -14.40 1.81
N THR A 47 -14.80 -15.45 1.51
CA THR A 47 -15.26 -16.84 1.59
C THR A 47 -15.57 -17.26 3.03
N TRP A 48 -14.69 -16.94 3.97
CA TRP A 48 -14.87 -17.29 5.39
C TRP A 48 -16.03 -16.54 6.05
N GLU A 49 -16.18 -15.25 5.72
CA GLU A 49 -17.24 -14.39 6.25
C GLU A 49 -18.57 -14.52 5.46
N ASN A 50 -18.59 -15.33 4.38
CA ASN A 50 -19.74 -15.51 3.49
C ASN A 50 -20.31 -14.19 2.93
N VAL A 51 -19.42 -13.31 2.45
CA VAL A 51 -19.76 -12.01 1.84
C VAL A 51 -19.10 -11.86 0.47
N LEU A 52 -19.55 -10.90 -0.34
CA LEU A 52 -18.90 -10.59 -1.61
C LEU A 52 -17.61 -9.80 -1.36
N SER A 53 -16.51 -10.17 -2.03
CA SER A 53 -15.23 -9.47 -1.91
C SER A 53 -15.33 -7.98 -2.23
N GLU A 54 -16.18 -7.60 -3.19
CA GLU A 54 -16.39 -6.21 -3.59
C GLU A 54 -17.05 -5.35 -2.51
N ARG A 55 -17.69 -5.99 -1.53
CA ARG A 55 -18.30 -5.30 -0.39
C ARG A 55 -17.33 -5.16 0.78
N LEU A 56 -16.21 -5.87 0.77
CA LEU A 56 -15.23 -5.80 1.84
C LEU A 56 -14.38 -4.54 1.75
N TYR A 57 -14.26 -3.85 2.89
CA TYR A 57 -13.36 -2.72 3.07
C TYR A 57 -12.44 -2.99 4.25
N LEU A 58 -11.14 -3.03 3.99
CA LEU A 58 -10.13 -2.92 5.02
C LEU A 58 -9.90 -1.43 5.30
N ARG A 59 -10.30 -0.96 6.47
CA ARG A 59 -10.12 0.44 6.89
C ARG A 59 -8.98 0.52 7.88
N ILE A 60 -7.96 1.32 7.56
CA ILE A 60 -6.74 1.53 8.33
C ILE A 60 -6.71 2.98 8.80
N SER A 61 -6.49 3.20 10.09
CA SER A 61 -6.37 4.52 10.70
C SER A 61 -5.35 4.50 11.85
N GLN A 62 -5.16 5.64 12.50
CA GLN A 62 -4.37 5.74 13.73
C GLN A 62 -5.21 6.34 14.85
N GLU A 63 -5.16 5.71 16.02
CA GLU A 63 -5.78 6.20 17.26
C GLU A 63 -4.76 6.07 18.39
N GLU A 64 -4.57 7.12 19.20
CA GLU A 64 -3.60 7.14 20.31
C GLU A 64 -2.20 6.59 19.93
N HIS A 65 -1.71 6.98 18.75
CA HIS A 65 -0.45 6.49 18.18
C HIS A 65 -0.39 4.96 17.99
N LYS A 66 -1.52 4.27 17.84
CA LYS A 66 -1.60 2.86 17.47
C LYS A 66 -2.27 2.75 16.10
N VAL A 67 -1.78 1.83 15.27
CA VAL A 67 -2.45 1.51 14.01
C VAL A 67 -3.69 0.71 14.36
N ILE A 68 -4.84 1.20 13.91
CA ILE A 68 -6.11 0.51 14.00
C ILE A 68 -6.46 0.03 12.61
N SER A 69 -6.88 -1.22 12.50
CA SER A 69 -7.27 -1.82 11.23
C SER A 69 -8.49 -2.68 11.45
N ASN A 70 -9.49 -2.49 10.61
CA ASN A 70 -10.81 -3.09 10.78
C ASN A 70 -11.34 -3.52 9.41
N LEU A 71 -12.01 -4.66 9.39
CA LEU A 71 -12.71 -5.16 8.23
C LEU A 71 -14.19 -4.79 8.33
N TYR A 72 -14.74 -4.30 7.22
CA TYR A 72 -16.15 -3.95 7.09
C TYR A 72 -16.78 -4.64 5.89
N ASP A 73 -18.03 -5.08 6.02
CA ASP A 73 -18.94 -5.31 4.89
C ASP A 73 -19.71 -4.02 4.65
N GLN A 74 -19.33 -3.28 3.61
CA GLN A 74 -19.79 -1.91 3.38
C GLN A 74 -19.52 -1.03 4.62
N ASP A 75 -20.55 -0.73 5.41
CA ASP A 75 -20.47 0.07 6.63
C ASP A 75 -20.65 -0.75 7.92
N GLN A 76 -20.92 -2.05 7.81
CA GLN A 76 -21.02 -2.95 8.96
C GLN A 76 -19.63 -3.46 9.35
N HIS A 77 -19.21 -3.17 10.58
CA HIS A 77 -17.97 -3.73 11.13
C HIS A 77 -18.10 -5.25 11.27
N ILE A 78 -17.10 -5.98 10.77
CA ILE A 78 -17.00 -7.44 10.88
C ILE A 78 -16.06 -7.79 12.03
N LYS A 79 -14.79 -7.37 11.92
CA LYS A 79 -13.74 -7.70 12.88
C LYS A 79 -12.60 -6.68 12.86
N SER A 80 -11.87 -6.62 13.97
CA SER A 80 -10.56 -5.97 14.00
C SER A 80 -9.52 -6.86 13.30
N VAL A 81 -8.62 -6.25 12.53
CA VAL A 81 -7.50 -6.91 11.85
C VAL A 81 -6.23 -6.54 12.60
N PRO A 82 -5.68 -7.41 13.45
CA PRO A 82 -4.46 -7.08 14.18
C PRO A 82 -3.27 -6.95 13.22
N THR A 83 -2.24 -6.20 13.63
CA THR A 83 -1.16 -5.76 12.73
C THR A 83 -0.34 -6.91 12.12
N ASP A 84 -0.29 -8.05 12.81
CA ASP A 84 0.27 -9.31 12.31
C ASP A 84 -0.57 -9.90 11.17
N GLU A 85 -1.91 -9.90 11.27
CA GLU A 85 -2.78 -10.28 10.14
C GLU A 85 -2.68 -9.27 8.99
N LEU A 86 -2.56 -7.98 9.32
CA LEU A 86 -2.39 -6.91 8.34
C LEU A 86 -1.13 -7.07 7.47
N ALA A 87 -0.09 -7.71 7.99
CA ALA A 87 1.14 -7.98 7.25
C ALA A 87 0.89 -8.84 6.00
N PHE A 88 -0.07 -9.76 6.04
CA PHE A 88 -0.39 -10.65 4.91
C PHE A 88 -1.02 -9.92 3.71
N PHE A 89 -1.54 -8.70 3.91
CA PHE A 89 -1.99 -7.85 2.80
C PHE A 89 -0.81 -7.22 2.05
N PHE A 90 0.30 -6.92 2.73
CA PHE A 90 1.37 -6.08 2.19
C PHE A 90 2.71 -6.81 2.00
N LEU A 91 2.81 -8.07 2.41
CA LEU A 91 4.04 -8.87 2.36
C LEU A 91 3.76 -10.29 1.87
N GLU A 92 4.82 -10.98 1.42
CA GLU A 92 4.77 -12.41 1.12
C GLU A 92 4.63 -13.22 2.42
N GLU A 93 3.93 -14.36 2.40
CA GLU A 93 3.61 -15.15 3.61
C GLU A 93 4.86 -15.51 4.43
N GLY A 94 5.94 -15.92 3.78
CA GLY A 94 7.19 -16.26 4.46
C GLY A 94 7.88 -15.08 5.16
N ILE A 95 7.59 -13.85 4.74
CA ILE A 95 8.07 -12.63 5.38
C ILE A 95 7.07 -12.19 6.46
N ALA A 96 5.77 -12.26 6.18
CA ALA A 96 4.71 -11.83 7.09
C ALA A 96 4.78 -12.51 8.47
N VAL A 97 5.24 -13.77 8.52
CA VAL A 97 5.40 -14.54 9.77
C VAL A 97 6.62 -14.19 10.62
N LEU A 98 7.53 -13.33 10.13
CA LEU A 98 8.75 -13.00 10.86
C LEU A 98 8.45 -12.13 12.10
N PRO A 99 9.08 -12.39 13.27
CA PRO A 99 8.74 -11.70 14.52
C PRO A 99 8.85 -10.17 14.48
N ASN A 100 9.80 -9.64 13.69
CA ASN A 100 10.08 -8.21 13.60
C ASN A 100 9.16 -7.46 12.62
N VAL A 101 8.36 -8.18 11.83
CA VAL A 101 7.57 -7.59 10.75
C VAL A 101 6.39 -6.79 11.28
N ARG A 102 5.75 -7.24 12.36
CA ARG A 102 4.65 -6.49 13.00
C ARG A 102 5.02 -5.04 13.29
N ASN A 103 6.19 -4.82 13.88
CA ASN A 103 6.67 -3.48 14.22
C ASN A 103 7.03 -2.67 12.98
N LYS A 104 7.62 -3.31 11.95
CA LYS A 104 7.90 -2.67 10.66
C LYS A 104 6.60 -2.20 10.00
N ILE A 105 5.59 -3.07 9.87
CA ILE A 105 4.27 -2.74 9.31
C ILE A 105 3.62 -1.59 10.07
N ALA A 106 3.56 -1.67 11.41
CA ALA A 106 2.98 -0.61 12.23
C ALA A 106 3.67 0.74 11.99
N PHE A 107 5.01 0.74 11.98
CA PHE A 107 5.81 1.94 11.76
C PHE A 107 5.61 2.50 10.35
N SER A 108 5.61 1.64 9.33
CA SER A 108 5.39 2.00 7.93
C SER A 108 4.03 2.66 7.71
N ILE A 109 2.97 2.11 8.30
CA ILE A 109 1.61 2.68 8.22
C ILE A 109 1.55 4.03 8.94
N LYS A 110 2.05 4.14 10.16
CA LYS A 110 2.08 5.42 10.89
C LYS A 110 2.81 6.50 10.10
N LYS A 111 3.98 6.14 9.56
CA LYS A 111 4.78 7.05 8.73
C LYS A 111 3.99 7.50 7.50
N TYR A 112 3.33 6.56 6.81
CA TYR A 112 2.47 6.89 5.68
C TYR A 112 1.34 7.86 6.05
N LEU A 113 0.57 7.56 7.11
CA LEU A 113 -0.56 8.38 7.57
C LEU A 113 -0.11 9.79 7.95
N LYS A 114 1.04 9.91 8.64
CA LYS A 114 1.64 11.19 9.02
C LYS A 114 2.07 12.02 7.82
N GLU A 115 2.77 11.40 6.86
CA GLU A 115 3.23 12.09 5.66
C GLU A 115 2.03 12.51 4.78
N PHE A 116 1.01 11.64 4.67
CA PHE A 116 -0.23 11.97 3.99
C PHE A 116 -0.96 13.14 4.66
N ALA A 117 -1.11 13.12 5.99
CA ALA A 117 -1.74 14.18 6.76
C ALA A 117 -1.03 15.52 6.56
N THR A 118 0.30 15.51 6.63
CA THR A 118 1.15 16.69 6.39
C THR A 118 0.94 17.25 4.99
N ALA A 119 0.93 16.39 3.96
CA ALA A 119 0.75 16.80 2.57
C ALA A 119 -0.64 17.38 2.26
N ASN A 120 -1.66 17.01 3.04
CA ASN A 120 -3.03 17.50 2.86
C ASN A 120 -3.47 18.49 3.97
N GLN A 121 -2.55 18.93 4.84
CA GLN A 121 -2.80 19.89 5.93
C GLN A 121 -3.95 19.48 6.88
N ILE A 122 -4.03 18.20 7.22
CA ILE A 122 -5.03 17.63 8.14
C ILE A 122 -4.34 16.94 9.33
N CYS A 123 -5.09 16.62 10.39
CA CYS A 123 -4.56 15.86 11.51
C CYS A 123 -4.32 14.40 11.13
N GLU A 124 -3.19 13.82 11.54
CA GLU A 124 -2.87 12.40 11.26
C GLU A 124 -3.87 11.42 11.89
N GLN A 125 -4.53 11.80 12.98
CA GLN A 125 -5.54 10.97 13.66
C GLN A 125 -6.85 10.89 12.89
N ASP A 126 -7.11 11.87 12.02
CA ASP A 126 -8.36 11.96 11.26
C ASP A 126 -8.24 11.29 9.87
N VAL A 127 -7.04 10.83 9.51
CA VAL A 127 -6.77 10.13 8.23
C VAL A 127 -7.22 8.68 8.32
N GLN A 128 -7.99 8.25 7.33
CA GLN A 128 -8.35 6.85 7.13
C GLN A 128 -8.03 6.42 5.71
N ILE A 129 -7.45 5.23 5.57
CA ILE A 129 -7.15 4.59 4.29
C ILE A 129 -8.04 3.38 4.16
N TRP A 130 -8.84 3.33 3.09
CA TRP A 130 -9.73 2.21 2.81
C TRP A 130 -9.20 1.46 1.60
N LEU A 131 -9.02 0.15 1.76
CA LEU A 131 -8.66 -0.78 0.70
C LEU A 131 -9.89 -1.62 0.35
N ASN A 132 -10.16 -1.76 -0.94
CA ASN A 132 -11.24 -2.57 -1.47
C ASN A 132 -10.79 -3.27 -2.75
N VAL A 133 -11.33 -4.46 -3.01
CA VAL A 133 -11.04 -5.25 -4.22
C VAL A 133 -12.32 -5.39 -5.05
N LYS A 134 -12.30 -4.84 -6.26
CA LYS A 134 -13.42 -4.95 -7.20
C LYS A 134 -12.92 -5.44 -8.54
N GLN A 135 -13.53 -6.49 -9.09
CA GLN A 135 -13.13 -7.07 -10.39
C GLN A 135 -11.60 -7.26 -10.51
N ASP A 136 -10.97 -7.79 -9.46
CA ASP A 136 -9.53 -8.04 -9.36
C ASP A 136 -8.63 -6.80 -9.44
N VAL A 137 -9.21 -5.62 -9.20
CA VAL A 137 -8.50 -4.36 -9.05
C VAL A 137 -8.53 -3.93 -7.60
N VAL A 138 -7.35 -3.68 -7.03
CA VAL A 138 -7.21 -3.07 -5.71
C VAL A 138 -7.43 -1.58 -5.85
N THR A 139 -8.40 -1.06 -5.13
CA THR A 139 -8.63 0.39 -4.99
C THR A 139 -8.22 0.82 -3.59
N VAL A 140 -7.53 1.96 -3.51
CA VAL A 140 -7.08 2.52 -2.25
C VAL A 140 -7.55 3.96 -2.18
N LYS A 141 -8.36 4.29 -1.18
CA LYS A 141 -9.00 5.60 -1.03
C LYS A 141 -8.63 6.21 0.31
N ALA A 142 -8.36 7.50 0.31
CA ALA A 142 -8.05 8.26 1.51
C ALA A 142 -9.25 9.13 1.93
N PHE A 143 -9.48 9.19 3.24
CA PHE A 143 -10.59 9.91 3.86
C PHE A 143 -10.09 10.76 5.02
N HIS A 144 -10.79 11.86 5.29
CA HIS A 144 -10.66 12.72 6.46
C HIS A 144 -12.00 12.68 7.21
N ASN A 145 -12.05 12.09 8.41
CA ASN A 145 -13.30 11.98 9.18
C ASN A 145 -14.50 11.45 8.36
N LYS A 146 -14.28 10.34 7.65
CA LYS A 146 -15.24 9.70 6.70
C LYS A 146 -15.56 10.51 5.44
N THR A 147 -15.00 11.70 5.26
CA THR A 147 -15.12 12.47 4.02
C THR A 147 -14.04 12.03 3.03
N TYR A 148 -14.45 11.63 1.83
CA TYR A 148 -13.50 11.23 0.77
C TYR A 148 -12.60 12.40 0.39
N ILE A 149 -11.28 12.14 0.30
CA ILE A 149 -10.29 13.11 -0.16
C ILE A 149 -9.91 12.79 -1.61
N LYS A 150 -9.33 11.60 -1.82
CA LYS A 150 -8.82 11.16 -3.12
C LYS A 150 -8.57 9.65 -3.15
N GLU A 151 -8.52 9.10 -4.35
CA GLU A 151 -7.92 7.81 -4.60
C GLU A 151 -6.39 7.94 -4.59
N ILE A 152 -5.71 6.95 -4.02
CA ILE A 152 -4.25 6.90 -3.95
C ILE A 152 -3.76 5.66 -4.70
N SER A 153 -2.61 5.77 -5.36
CA SER A 153 -2.02 4.60 -6.00
C SER A 153 -1.57 3.59 -4.94
N LEU A 154 -1.78 2.29 -5.21
CA LEU A 154 -1.25 1.22 -4.35
C LEU A 154 0.26 1.37 -4.20
N LEU A 155 0.96 1.71 -5.28
CA LEU A 155 2.38 2.06 -5.24
C LEU A 155 2.76 3.10 -4.17
N SER A 156 1.94 4.13 -3.97
CA SER A 156 2.20 5.16 -2.95
C SER A 156 2.20 4.57 -1.53
N LEU A 157 1.35 3.57 -1.29
CA LEU A 157 1.23 2.91 0.01
C LEU A 157 2.38 1.90 0.20
N ILE A 158 2.60 1.02 -0.79
CA ILE A 158 3.55 -0.11 -0.67
C ILE A 158 5.02 0.34 -0.56
N LYS A 159 5.37 1.54 -1.05
CA LYS A 159 6.72 2.13 -0.92
C LYS A 159 7.21 2.21 0.52
N TYR A 160 6.30 2.27 1.49
CA TYR A 160 6.64 2.34 2.91
C TYR A 160 6.98 0.98 3.51
N PHE A 161 6.70 -0.11 2.80
CA PHE A 161 6.86 -1.48 3.28
C PHE A 161 8.12 -2.18 2.71
N LYS A 162 8.78 -1.57 1.71
CA LYS A 162 10.05 -2.04 1.16
C LYS A 162 11.15 -2.07 2.22
#